data_AF-A0A2I1GXL3-F1
#
_entry.id   AF-A0A2I1GXL3-F1
#
_cell.length_a   1.000
_cell.length_b   1.000
_cell.length_c   1.000
_cell.angle_alpha   90.00
_cell.angle_beta   90.00
_cell.angle_gamma   90.00
#
_symmetry.space_group_name_H-M   'P 1'
#
loop_
_entity.id
_entity.type
_entity.pdbx_description
1 polymer ?
#
loop_
_entity_poly.entity_id
_entity_poly.type
_entity_poly.pdbx_seq_one_letter_code
_entity_poly.pdbx_strand_id
1 'polypeptide(L)'
;MDGGYALIYPNNTGTISTTPLTPQFGIYFLLLGYEKGITQGPFVLYQTLTPINVLLLDCDFTYVGVGQTCIIIANSTQSDMTFIKIDFLSSGTVYNITTFQNINVTYYSIQSLRYGGYFTYYLVRNSDEINFNIYGYILDYYGTLFNWSLTYPTLTNPVADVLVLPNNTLVIPQPEEGKSWSLLTTDLYKIEGDRDHGYSTLHINTTIPKIGDVINPSETKFLIIKYYNKIILSPNRNITILQDDGTSHGIIRQITSMTSTGNNGYDKFVKLNDDSIINITIIDSTFNKPGGRYYVLIDDGFASSKDYHEPMIGIQSSAWNFTTLQEDDHATSIKEKYQKKVNSTSINGKVRLTLDGTNYFKSIKNDKIKRKEFFGNLTQELAKAIPVSLERVTSSERHEIDTSVSSKQYILSINIEKAKNQDENSVNSVADDLDTLIKNKFITLIGSGEYSNYLDHEYGYVTIPRWIEEHWKNLIITVILNIVLVSFSFKKDNFAIYDCGNAIEEFATTILFTSVHAGSVENIFTASIFFVTFPFIVNLGFAFIIIIDELTRTDLKKSLTKVNELLNNETDLKKSEKASNHLEIVSDHDHTEDMKIEVASDPDHTEDK
;
A
#
# COMPACT_ATOMS: atom_id res chain seq x y z
N MET A 1 -20.43 12.18 6.84
CA MET A 1 -21.52 12.35 5.82
C MET A 1 -21.33 11.30 4.71
N ASP A 2 -22.36 11.00 3.91
CA ASP A 2 -22.27 9.99 2.82
C ASP A 2 -22.23 10.60 1.40
N GLY A 3 -22.03 11.91 1.29
CA GLY A 3 -22.10 12.65 0.01
C GLY A 3 -23.52 12.96 -0.45
N GLY A 4 -24.55 12.52 0.29
CA GLY A 4 -25.95 12.83 0.00
C GLY A 4 -26.33 14.28 0.34
N TYR A 5 -27.52 14.67 -0.13
CA TYR A 5 -28.09 16.00 0.09
C TYR A 5 -29.34 15.91 0.97
N ALA A 6 -29.61 16.96 1.73
CA ALA A 6 -30.87 17.15 2.44
C ALA A 6 -31.66 18.30 1.79
N LEU A 7 -32.92 18.05 1.45
CA LEU A 7 -33.87 19.11 1.09
C LEU A 7 -34.74 19.43 2.31
N ILE A 8 -34.62 20.65 2.82
CA ILE A 8 -35.38 21.14 3.96
C ILE A 8 -36.28 22.26 3.47
N TYR A 9 -37.58 22.19 3.76
CA TYR A 9 -38.56 23.13 3.23
C TYR A 9 -39.69 23.43 4.23
N PRO A 10 -40.19 24.68 4.26
CA PRO A 10 -41.41 25.02 4.96
C PRO A 10 -42.63 24.55 4.17
N ASN A 11 -43.67 24.12 4.88
CA ASN A 11 -45.00 23.91 4.34
C ASN A 11 -46.03 24.58 5.27
N ASN A 12 -46.93 25.37 4.69
CA ASN A 12 -47.95 26.11 5.41
C ASN A 12 -49.31 25.76 4.78
N THR A 13 -50.23 25.22 5.58
CA THR A 13 -51.61 25.00 5.12
C THR A 13 -52.33 26.35 5.13
N GLY A 14 -52.30 27.06 4.00
CA GLY A 14 -52.88 28.41 3.85
C GLY A 14 -54.39 28.53 4.09
N THR A 15 -55.06 27.44 4.48
CA THR A 15 -56.42 27.41 5.03
C THR A 15 -56.38 26.97 6.49
N ILE A 16 -56.88 27.80 7.40
CA ILE A 16 -57.05 27.47 8.82
C ILE A 16 -57.95 26.22 8.91
N SER A 17 -57.40 25.09 9.36
CA SER A 17 -58.18 23.86 9.43
C SER A 17 -59.22 23.93 10.54
N THR A 18 -60.44 23.46 10.25
CA THR A 18 -61.54 23.36 11.22
C THR A 18 -61.42 22.10 12.10
N THR A 19 -60.50 21.19 11.78
CA THR A 19 -60.15 20.02 12.60
C THR A 19 -59.23 20.41 13.75
N PRO A 20 -59.59 20.14 15.01
CA PRO A 20 -58.68 20.33 16.14
C PRO A 20 -57.38 19.54 15.95
N LEU A 21 -56.27 20.10 16.45
CA LEU A 21 -54.93 19.49 16.48
C LEU A 21 -54.24 19.29 15.11
N THR A 22 -54.80 19.77 13.99
CA THR A 22 -54.08 19.78 12.71
C THR A 22 -53.00 20.86 12.69
N PRO A 23 -51.73 20.54 12.39
CA PRO A 23 -50.67 21.55 12.21
C PRO A 23 -51.01 22.51 11.08
N GLN A 24 -50.79 23.81 11.30
CA GLN A 24 -50.98 24.85 10.27
C GLN A 24 -49.67 25.19 9.56
N PHE A 25 -48.54 24.90 10.20
CA PHE A 25 -47.20 25.09 9.66
C PHE A 25 -46.27 23.96 10.11
N GLY A 26 -45.32 23.57 9.25
CA GLY A 26 -44.20 22.71 9.62
C GLY A 26 -42.99 22.84 8.71
N ILE A 27 -41.82 22.45 9.24
CA ILE A 27 -40.59 22.24 8.47
C ILE A 27 -40.45 20.74 8.21
N TYR A 28 -40.19 20.40 6.95
CA TYR A 28 -40.06 19.02 6.48
C TYR A 28 -38.65 18.78 5.92
N PHE A 29 -38.13 17.58 6.15
CA PHE A 29 -36.79 17.13 5.75
C PHE A 29 -36.90 15.89 4.86
N LEU A 30 -36.25 15.95 3.69
CA LEU A 30 -36.11 14.85 2.73
C LEU A 30 -34.63 14.57 2.52
N LEU A 31 -34.22 13.32 2.74
CA LEU A 31 -32.84 12.87 2.50
C LEU A 31 -32.72 12.28 1.09
N LEU A 32 -31.74 12.75 0.33
CA LEU A 32 -31.38 12.34 -1.02
C LEU A 32 -30.03 11.62 -0.96
N GLY A 33 -30.06 10.30 -0.74
CA GLY A 33 -28.84 9.51 -0.55
C GLY A 33 -27.98 9.43 -1.82
N TYR A 34 -26.68 9.69 -1.69
CA TYR A 34 -25.72 9.65 -2.81
C TYR A 34 -25.77 8.30 -3.55
N GLU A 35 -25.86 8.35 -4.88
CA GLU A 35 -25.97 7.21 -5.82
C GLU A 35 -27.10 6.18 -5.58
N LYS A 36 -27.87 6.29 -4.49
CA LYS A 36 -28.86 5.28 -4.07
C LYS A 36 -30.18 5.35 -4.83
N GLY A 37 -30.48 6.47 -5.52
CA GLY A 37 -31.72 6.68 -6.28
C GLY A 37 -33.02 6.67 -5.46
N ILE A 38 -32.92 6.57 -4.12
CA ILE A 38 -34.02 6.43 -3.18
C ILE A 38 -34.07 7.68 -2.30
N THR A 39 -35.22 8.33 -2.24
CA THR A 39 -35.50 9.42 -1.29
C THR A 39 -36.02 8.83 0.03
N GLN A 40 -35.65 9.45 1.15
CA GLN A 40 -36.17 9.08 2.47
C GLN A 40 -36.89 10.27 3.12
N GLY A 41 -38.07 10.01 3.70
CA GLY A 41 -38.96 11.03 4.28
C GLY A 41 -40.25 11.21 3.46
N PRO A 42 -40.94 12.36 3.58
CA PRO A 42 -40.55 13.52 4.39
C PRO A 42 -40.70 13.25 5.89
N PHE A 43 -39.68 13.63 6.66
CA PHE A 43 -39.73 13.66 8.12
C PHE A 43 -40.09 15.09 8.60
N VAL A 44 -40.65 15.21 9.80
CA VAL A 44 -41.05 16.52 10.38
C VAL A 44 -39.96 16.99 11.35
N LEU A 45 -39.30 18.11 11.04
CA LEU A 45 -38.34 18.75 11.95
C LEU A 45 -39.00 19.73 12.93
N TYR A 46 -40.10 20.36 12.50
CA TYR A 46 -40.87 21.29 13.33
C TYR A 46 -42.31 21.33 12.87
N GLN A 47 -43.25 21.55 13.79
CA GLN A 47 -44.66 21.75 13.48
C GLN A 47 -45.35 22.58 14.57
N THR A 48 -46.33 23.38 14.18
CA THR A 48 -47.15 24.17 15.12
C THR A 48 -48.61 24.24 14.67
N LEU A 49 -49.51 24.45 15.63
CA LEU A 49 -50.93 24.71 15.43
C LEU A 49 -51.21 26.19 15.08
N THR A 50 -50.25 27.09 15.30
CA THR A 50 -50.36 28.51 14.91
C THR A 50 -49.87 28.71 13.47
N PRO A 51 -50.53 29.54 12.65
CA PRO A 51 -50.01 29.91 11.35
C PRO A 51 -48.81 30.85 11.54
N ILE A 52 -47.68 30.51 10.93
CA ILE A 52 -46.43 31.28 10.99
C ILE A 52 -46.01 31.67 9.57
N ASN A 53 -45.64 32.94 9.38
CA ASN A 53 -45.10 33.42 8.11
C ASN A 53 -43.57 33.46 8.16
N VAL A 54 -42.93 32.48 7.52
CA VAL A 54 -41.48 32.40 7.37
C VAL A 54 -41.01 33.53 6.45
N LEU A 55 -40.02 34.30 6.91
CA LEU A 55 -39.29 35.27 6.09
C LEU A 55 -38.02 34.64 5.50
N LEU A 56 -37.35 33.81 6.31
CA LEU A 56 -36.08 33.18 5.96
C LEU A 56 -35.95 31.83 6.69
N LEU A 57 -35.36 30.85 6.00
CA LEU A 57 -34.89 29.58 6.54
C LEU A 57 -33.42 29.40 6.11
N ASP A 58 -32.50 29.31 7.07
CA ASP A 58 -31.08 28.97 6.85
C ASP A 58 -30.78 27.66 7.60
N CYS A 59 -29.92 26.80 7.04
CA CYS A 59 -29.60 25.48 7.57
C CYS A 59 -28.17 25.06 7.21
N ASP A 60 -27.40 24.63 8.20
CA ASP A 60 -26.02 24.18 8.04
C ASP A 60 -25.66 23.08 9.08
N PHE A 61 -24.48 22.49 8.96
CA PHE A 61 -23.90 21.62 9.98
C PHE A 61 -23.53 22.42 11.23
N THR A 62 -23.70 21.83 12.42
CA THR A 62 -23.26 22.49 13.66
C THR A 62 -21.80 22.15 13.98
N TYR A 63 -20.91 23.04 13.56
CA TYR A 63 -19.45 22.95 13.77
C TYR A 63 -19.03 22.86 15.25
N VAL A 64 -19.88 23.36 16.14
CA VAL A 64 -19.67 23.44 17.60
C VAL A 64 -20.27 22.24 18.32
N GLY A 65 -21.48 21.84 17.89
CA GLY A 65 -22.33 20.82 18.52
C GLY A 65 -22.25 19.47 17.81
N VAL A 66 -23.41 18.89 17.51
CA VAL A 66 -23.56 17.56 16.88
C VAL A 66 -24.73 17.59 15.87
N GLY A 67 -24.51 17.05 14.68
CA GLY A 67 -25.52 16.96 13.61
C GLY A 67 -25.68 18.24 12.80
N GLN A 68 -26.94 18.66 12.60
CA GLN A 68 -27.33 19.80 11.78
C GLN A 68 -28.14 20.82 12.61
N THR A 69 -28.15 22.07 12.17
CA THR A 69 -28.95 23.14 12.77
C THR A 69 -29.66 23.94 11.67
N CYS A 70 -30.92 24.28 11.89
CA CYS A 70 -31.67 25.23 11.06
C CYS A 70 -32.13 26.41 11.91
N ILE A 71 -32.07 27.62 11.37
CA ILE A 71 -32.65 28.81 11.96
C ILE A 71 -33.74 29.38 11.04
N ILE A 72 -34.94 29.56 11.60
CA ILE A 72 -36.08 30.18 10.95
C ILE A 72 -36.23 31.60 11.49
N ILE A 73 -36.34 32.60 10.61
CA ILE A 73 -36.83 33.93 10.96
C ILE A 73 -38.27 34.03 10.50
N ALA A 74 -39.20 34.32 11.41
CA ALA A 74 -40.61 34.40 11.09
C ALA A 74 -41.35 35.49 11.88
N ASN A 75 -42.38 36.06 11.26
CA ASN A 75 -43.23 37.06 11.91
C ASN A 75 -44.29 36.39 12.78
N SER A 76 -44.34 36.80 14.05
CA SER A 76 -45.48 36.53 14.93
C SER A 76 -46.65 37.48 14.60
N THR A 77 -47.85 37.18 15.11
CA THR A 77 -48.98 38.10 15.02
C THR A 77 -48.78 39.29 15.97
N GLN A 78 -48.51 40.46 15.39
CA GLN A 78 -48.03 41.72 16.00
C GLN A 78 -46.50 41.81 16.11
N SER A 79 -45.94 42.67 15.25
CA SER A 79 -44.59 43.29 15.20
C SER A 79 -43.31 42.45 15.31
N ASP A 80 -43.31 41.37 16.07
CA ASP A 80 -42.08 40.79 16.60
C ASP A 80 -41.54 39.68 15.68
N MET A 81 -40.23 39.71 15.41
CA MET A 81 -39.53 38.60 14.77
C MET A 81 -39.20 37.53 15.80
N THR A 82 -39.77 36.34 15.58
CA THR A 82 -39.43 35.12 16.31
C THR A 82 -38.37 34.36 15.53
N PHE A 83 -37.28 34.05 16.20
CA PHE A 83 -36.22 33.16 15.74
C PHE A 83 -36.48 31.77 16.30
N ILE A 84 -36.48 30.76 15.44
CA ILE A 84 -36.68 29.35 15.83
C ILE A 84 -35.46 28.57 15.37
N LYS A 85 -34.61 28.15 16.31
CA LYS A 85 -33.44 27.30 16.08
C LYS A 85 -33.80 25.85 16.37
N ILE A 86 -33.55 24.96 15.40
CA ILE A 86 -33.88 23.53 15.45
C ILE A 86 -32.59 22.75 15.25
N ASP A 87 -32.20 21.92 16.22
CA ASP A 87 -31.04 21.03 16.12
C ASP A 87 -31.50 19.58 15.98
N PHE A 88 -30.93 18.90 14.98
CA PHE A 88 -31.33 17.56 14.58
C PHE A 88 -30.14 16.73 14.10
N LEU A 89 -30.35 15.42 13.96
CA LEU A 89 -29.35 14.44 13.54
C LEU A 89 -29.59 14.01 12.07
N SER A 90 -28.60 13.36 11.44
CA SER A 90 -28.69 12.87 10.05
C SER A 90 -29.85 11.89 9.82
N SER A 91 -30.39 11.30 10.89
CA SER A 91 -31.60 10.46 10.90
C SER A 91 -32.91 11.24 10.76
N GLY A 92 -32.88 12.58 10.74
CA GLY A 92 -34.05 13.45 10.88
C GLY A 92 -34.57 13.56 12.33
N THR A 93 -33.85 12.99 13.32
CA THR A 93 -34.24 13.05 14.73
C THR A 93 -33.90 14.41 15.32
N VAL A 94 -34.92 15.20 15.67
CA VAL A 94 -34.78 16.48 16.37
C VAL A 94 -34.48 16.23 17.85
N TYR A 95 -33.46 16.89 18.39
CA TYR A 95 -33.07 16.74 19.80
C TYR A 95 -33.12 18.04 20.61
N ASN A 96 -33.14 19.20 19.95
CA ASN A 96 -33.32 20.49 20.61
C ASN A 96 -34.10 21.47 19.72
N ILE A 97 -34.98 22.25 20.32
CA ILE A 97 -35.65 23.38 19.69
C ILE A 97 -35.57 24.56 20.66
N THR A 98 -35.05 25.68 20.20
CA THR A 98 -34.89 26.92 20.98
C THR A 98 -35.53 28.09 20.24
N THR A 99 -36.21 28.95 20.98
CA THR A 99 -36.93 30.10 20.43
C THR A 99 -36.58 31.36 21.19
N PHE A 100 -36.25 32.43 20.47
CA PHE A 100 -36.00 33.76 21.04
C PHE A 100 -36.62 34.84 20.14
N GLN A 101 -36.88 36.02 20.71
CA GLN A 101 -37.42 37.16 19.98
C GLN A 101 -36.38 38.27 19.93
N ASN A 102 -36.30 38.99 18.81
CA ASN A 102 -35.48 40.20 18.69
C ASN A 102 -36.36 41.38 18.29
N ILE A 103 -36.21 42.51 18.99
CA ILE A 103 -37.24 43.55 19.11
C ILE A 103 -37.07 44.68 18.06
N ASN A 104 -35.89 44.80 17.44
CA ASN A 104 -35.43 46.09 16.88
C ASN A 104 -35.14 46.16 15.36
N VAL A 105 -35.35 45.10 14.56
CA VAL A 105 -34.98 45.11 13.12
C VAL A 105 -36.02 44.43 12.24
N THR A 106 -36.25 44.98 11.05
CA THR A 106 -37.42 44.69 10.19
C THR A 106 -37.13 43.80 8.96
N TYR A 107 -35.87 43.65 8.56
CA TYR A 107 -35.44 42.83 7.42
C TYR A 107 -34.03 42.30 7.67
N TYR A 108 -33.85 40.98 7.75
CA TYR A 108 -32.54 40.36 7.99
C TYR A 108 -32.17 39.35 6.90
N SER A 109 -30.91 39.39 6.49
CA SER A 109 -30.16 38.19 6.09
C SER A 109 -29.47 37.60 7.32
N ILE A 110 -29.29 36.28 7.33
CA ILE A 110 -28.54 35.56 8.38
C ILE A 110 -27.71 34.45 7.73
N GLN A 111 -26.56 34.14 8.33
CA GLN A 111 -25.65 33.07 7.92
C GLN A 111 -25.09 32.37 9.18
N SER A 112 -25.09 31.04 9.22
CA SER A 112 -24.39 30.24 10.24
C SER A 112 -22.89 30.58 10.34
N LEU A 113 -22.32 30.61 11.55
CA LEU A 113 -20.89 30.86 11.78
C LEU A 113 -20.14 29.62 12.25
N ARG A 114 -18.95 29.40 11.68
CA ARG A 114 -18.10 28.23 12.00
C ARG A 114 -17.68 28.19 13.48
N TYR A 115 -17.57 29.37 14.11
CA TYR A 115 -17.20 29.54 15.52
C TYR A 115 -18.40 29.82 16.44
N GLY A 116 -19.59 29.39 16.03
CA GLY A 116 -20.81 29.49 16.80
C GLY A 116 -21.56 30.80 16.63
N GLY A 117 -22.85 30.76 16.92
CA GLY A 117 -23.80 31.82 16.59
C GLY A 117 -24.03 31.98 15.08
N TYR A 118 -24.49 33.18 14.72
CA TYR A 118 -24.87 33.56 13.36
C TYR A 118 -24.39 34.98 13.07
N PHE A 119 -23.97 35.25 11.83
CA PHE A 119 -23.85 36.62 11.33
C PHE A 119 -25.19 37.05 10.78
N THR A 120 -25.71 38.18 11.26
CA THR A 120 -26.99 38.73 10.81
C THR A 120 -26.82 40.18 10.39
N TYR A 121 -27.40 40.55 9.25
CA TYR A 121 -27.22 41.89 8.68
C TYR A 121 -28.48 42.39 7.99
N TYR A 122 -28.61 43.71 7.93
CA TYR A 122 -29.64 44.39 7.15
C TYR A 122 -29.06 45.48 6.25
N LEU A 123 -29.77 45.75 5.15
CA LEU A 123 -29.38 46.70 4.12
C LEU A 123 -30.36 47.87 4.07
N VAL A 124 -29.83 49.10 4.05
CA VAL A 124 -30.59 50.33 3.84
C VAL A 124 -30.02 51.03 2.61
N ARG A 125 -30.85 51.46 1.65
CA ARG A 125 -30.35 52.19 0.48
C ARG A 125 -29.64 53.48 0.92
N ASN A 126 -28.49 53.79 0.34
CA ASN A 126 -27.72 54.99 0.69
C ASN A 126 -28.35 56.27 0.10
N SER A 127 -27.91 57.43 0.57
CA SER A 127 -28.39 58.75 0.12
C SER A 127 -28.01 59.11 -1.32
N ASP A 128 -27.13 58.34 -1.96
CA ASP A 128 -26.83 58.41 -3.40
C ASP A 128 -27.85 57.65 -4.28
N GLU A 129 -28.81 56.96 -3.63
CA GLU A 129 -29.78 56.01 -4.20
C GLU A 129 -29.20 54.84 -5.02
N ILE A 130 -27.88 54.65 -5.06
CA ILE A 130 -27.18 53.68 -5.89
C ILE A 130 -26.55 52.56 -5.04
N ASN A 131 -25.92 52.94 -3.92
CA ASN A 131 -25.21 52.03 -3.03
C ASN A 131 -26.08 51.62 -1.83
N PHE A 132 -25.59 50.67 -1.03
CA PHE A 132 -26.24 50.27 0.22
C PHE A 132 -25.38 50.55 1.44
N ASN A 133 -26.05 50.88 2.54
CA ASN A 133 -25.52 50.93 3.89
C ASN A 133 -25.86 49.61 4.58
N ILE A 134 -24.83 48.81 4.90
CA ILE A 134 -24.97 47.55 5.64
C ILE A 134 -24.74 47.77 7.14
N TYR A 135 -25.59 47.12 7.93
CA TYR A 135 -25.55 47.07 9.39
C TYR A 135 -25.47 45.61 9.81
N GLY A 136 -24.32 45.15 10.30
CA GLY A 136 -24.08 43.75 10.66
C GLY A 136 -23.84 43.54 12.16
N TYR A 137 -24.24 42.37 12.65
CA TYR A 137 -24.12 41.93 14.04
C TYR A 137 -23.80 40.44 14.09
N ILE A 138 -23.13 40.00 15.16
CA ILE A 138 -23.04 38.58 15.51
C ILE A 138 -24.12 38.29 16.56
N LEU A 139 -24.85 37.19 16.40
CA LEU A 139 -25.97 36.77 17.22
C LEU A 139 -25.65 35.40 17.83
N ASP A 140 -25.72 35.26 19.15
CA ASP A 140 -25.54 33.96 19.81
C ASP A 140 -26.80 33.07 19.78
N TYR A 141 -26.70 31.90 20.41
CA TYR A 141 -27.81 30.93 20.50
C TYR A 141 -28.92 31.30 21.50
N TYR A 142 -28.79 32.44 22.20
CA TYR A 142 -29.71 32.92 23.24
C TYR A 142 -30.37 34.27 22.87
N GLY A 143 -29.93 34.92 21.80
CA GLY A 143 -30.42 36.22 21.33
C GLY A 143 -29.50 37.40 21.66
N THR A 144 -28.32 37.17 22.24
CA THR A 144 -27.34 38.22 22.54
C THR A 144 -26.71 38.76 21.26
N LEU A 145 -26.72 40.07 21.08
CA LEU A 145 -26.07 40.77 19.97
C LEU A 145 -24.67 41.24 20.35
N PHE A 146 -23.70 40.97 19.48
CA PHE A 146 -22.34 41.49 19.52
C PHE A 146 -22.11 42.34 18.26
N ASN A 147 -21.57 43.54 18.44
CA ASN A 147 -21.25 44.42 17.31
C ASN A 147 -20.01 43.91 16.57
N TRP A 148 -19.94 44.16 15.25
CA TRP A 148 -18.70 44.03 14.50
C TRP A 148 -17.74 45.19 14.80
N SER A 149 -16.51 45.11 14.30
CA SER A 149 -15.47 46.14 14.42
C SER A 149 -15.54 47.25 13.34
N LEU A 150 -16.48 47.16 12.39
CA LEU A 150 -16.68 48.17 11.35
C LEU A 150 -17.60 49.32 11.80
N THR A 151 -17.60 50.42 11.04
CA THR A 151 -18.49 51.56 11.29
C THR A 151 -19.96 51.18 11.06
N TYR A 152 -20.86 51.91 11.73
CA TYR A 152 -22.30 51.79 11.55
C TYR A 152 -22.86 53.11 10.97
N PRO A 153 -23.38 53.11 9.72
CA PRO A 153 -23.30 52.03 8.73
C PRO A 153 -21.89 51.81 8.18
N THR A 154 -21.73 50.72 7.43
CA THR A 154 -20.65 50.52 6.47
C THR A 154 -21.22 50.62 5.05
N LEU A 155 -20.50 51.28 4.13
CA LEU A 155 -20.91 51.44 2.74
C LEU A 155 -20.49 50.21 1.91
N THR A 156 -21.43 49.63 1.17
CA THR A 156 -21.23 48.50 0.25
C THR A 156 -21.76 48.85 -1.15
N ASN A 157 -21.34 48.11 -2.17
CA ASN A 157 -21.68 48.36 -3.57
C ASN A 157 -23.19 48.18 -3.89
N PRO A 158 -23.65 48.46 -5.12
CA PRO A 158 -25.06 48.35 -5.52
C PRO A 158 -25.65 46.93 -5.49
N VAL A 159 -24.83 45.89 -5.38
CA VAL A 159 -25.25 44.48 -5.28
C VAL A 159 -25.39 44.06 -3.81
N ALA A 160 -24.53 44.60 -2.94
CA ALA A 160 -24.55 44.40 -1.48
C ALA A 160 -24.47 42.94 -0.99
N ASP A 161 -23.98 42.04 -1.85
CA ASP A 161 -23.70 40.64 -1.51
C ASP A 161 -22.45 40.55 -0.61
N VAL A 162 -22.46 39.66 0.39
CA VAL A 162 -21.41 39.56 1.41
C VAL A 162 -21.12 38.10 1.79
N LEU A 163 -19.82 37.82 1.97
CA LEU A 163 -19.30 36.47 2.17
C LEU A 163 -18.59 36.37 3.52
N VAL A 164 -18.99 35.42 4.37
CA VAL A 164 -18.18 35.01 5.52
C VAL A 164 -17.28 33.84 5.12
N LEU A 165 -15.97 34.01 5.32
CA LEU A 165 -14.97 32.97 5.07
C LEU A 165 -14.89 31.98 6.25
N PRO A 166 -14.41 30.74 6.06
CA PRO A 166 -14.38 29.70 7.10
C PRO A 166 -13.62 30.05 8.39
N ASN A 167 -12.77 31.08 8.37
CA ASN A 167 -12.04 31.60 9.54
C ASN A 167 -12.81 32.69 10.32
N ASN A 168 -14.08 32.94 9.98
CA ASN A 168 -14.94 34.06 10.42
C ASN A 168 -14.54 35.47 9.88
N THR A 169 -13.67 35.59 8.88
CA THR A 169 -13.47 36.88 8.18
C THR A 169 -14.66 37.17 7.27
N LEU A 170 -15.39 38.26 7.52
CA LEU A 170 -16.39 38.82 6.62
C LEU A 170 -15.71 39.62 5.50
N VAL A 171 -16.24 39.49 4.28
CA VAL A 171 -15.82 40.19 3.08
C VAL A 171 -17.01 40.98 2.51
N ILE A 172 -16.81 42.29 2.28
CA ILE A 172 -17.82 43.23 1.78
C ILE A 172 -17.27 43.95 0.53
N PRO A 173 -17.96 43.93 -0.61
CA PRO A 173 -17.55 44.66 -1.81
C PRO A 173 -17.84 46.15 -1.67
N GLN A 174 -16.83 46.99 -1.87
CA GLN A 174 -17.00 48.45 -1.85
C GLN A 174 -17.48 48.97 -3.22
N PRO A 175 -18.10 50.16 -3.28
CA PRO A 175 -18.47 50.79 -4.56
C PRO A 175 -17.28 50.95 -5.52
N GLU A 176 -17.54 50.87 -6.82
CA GLU A 176 -16.50 51.01 -7.84
C GLU A 176 -16.11 52.47 -8.07
N GLU A 177 -14.84 52.81 -7.86
CA GLU A 177 -14.29 54.14 -8.15
C GLU A 177 -13.62 54.16 -9.53
N GLY A 178 -14.43 54.41 -10.56
CA GLY A 178 -14.02 54.71 -11.94
C GLY A 178 -13.49 53.50 -12.74
N LYS A 179 -12.37 52.93 -12.32
CA LYS A 179 -11.80 51.66 -12.84
C LYS A 179 -11.20 50.78 -11.74
N SER A 180 -11.37 51.17 -10.48
CA SER A 180 -10.88 50.45 -9.31
C SER A 180 -12.04 49.91 -8.49
N TRP A 181 -11.89 48.69 -8.02
CA TRP A 181 -12.79 48.03 -7.05
C TRP A 181 -11.95 47.62 -5.83
N SER A 182 -12.58 47.52 -4.67
CA SER A 182 -11.94 47.05 -3.44
C SER A 182 -12.89 46.17 -2.63
N LEU A 183 -12.29 45.33 -1.78
CA LEU A 183 -12.99 44.54 -0.78
C LEU A 183 -12.59 45.06 0.59
N LEU A 184 -13.59 45.38 1.41
CA LEU A 184 -13.40 45.60 2.83
C LEU A 184 -13.48 44.24 3.53
N THR A 185 -12.52 43.94 4.40
CA THR A 185 -12.53 42.72 5.21
C THR A 185 -12.50 43.05 6.69
N THR A 186 -13.13 42.20 7.49
CA THR A 186 -13.11 42.29 8.96
C THR A 186 -13.27 40.91 9.59
N ASP A 187 -12.64 40.67 10.73
CA ASP A 187 -12.88 39.44 11.49
C ASP A 187 -14.12 39.58 12.37
N LEU A 188 -15.05 38.63 12.25
CA LEU A 188 -16.22 38.52 13.11
C LEU A 188 -15.87 37.84 14.43
N TYR A 189 -16.55 38.25 15.51
CA TYR A 189 -16.35 37.66 16.83
C TYR A 189 -16.58 36.13 16.81
N LYS A 190 -15.61 35.39 17.38
CA LYS A 190 -15.65 33.92 17.49
C LYS A 190 -16.20 33.54 18.87
N ILE A 191 -17.50 33.23 18.97
CA ILE A 191 -18.15 32.91 20.25
C ILE A 191 -17.50 31.70 20.94
N GLU A 192 -17.24 30.63 20.18
CA GLU A 192 -16.54 29.42 20.63
C GLU A 192 -15.06 29.46 20.24
N GLY A 193 -14.45 30.66 20.16
CA GLY A 193 -13.08 30.87 19.71
C GLY A 193 -12.04 30.13 20.54
N ASP A 194 -12.26 29.97 21.85
CA ASP A 194 -11.39 29.23 22.78
C ASP A 194 -11.30 27.72 22.48
N ARG A 195 -12.14 27.20 21.57
CA ARG A 195 -12.06 25.81 21.09
C ARG A 195 -11.27 25.67 19.77
N ASP A 196 -10.85 26.77 19.15
CA ASP A 196 -10.06 26.77 17.92
C ASP A 196 -8.57 26.53 18.19
N HIS A 197 -8.19 25.26 18.22
CA HIS A 197 -6.78 24.86 18.27
C HIS A 197 -6.19 24.60 16.87
N GLY A 198 -6.76 25.22 15.83
CA GLY A 198 -6.21 25.23 14.46
C GLY A 198 -6.53 24.02 13.59
N TYR A 199 -7.09 22.93 14.13
CA TYR A 199 -7.39 21.68 13.41
C TYR A 199 -8.48 21.79 12.31
N SER A 200 -8.99 22.99 12.01
CA SER A 200 -10.17 23.24 11.15
C SER A 200 -11.50 22.65 11.65
N THR A 201 -11.53 22.03 12.83
CA THR A 201 -12.70 21.45 13.51
C THR A 201 -12.68 21.79 15.01
N LEU A 202 -13.84 22.13 15.59
CA LEU A 202 -13.97 22.51 17.02
C LEU A 202 -14.31 21.32 17.93
N HIS A 203 -14.30 20.11 17.39
CA HIS A 203 -14.52 18.87 18.14
C HIS A 203 -13.24 18.34 18.80
N ILE A 204 -12.07 18.68 18.26
CA ILE A 204 -10.75 18.21 18.73
C ILE A 204 -10.18 19.21 19.75
N ASN A 205 -9.83 18.69 20.93
CA ASN A 205 -9.23 19.44 22.03
C ASN A 205 -7.71 19.53 21.85
N THR A 206 -7.01 18.42 21.64
CA THR A 206 -5.56 18.44 21.33
C THR A 206 -5.15 17.16 20.65
N THR A 207 -4.10 17.22 19.84
CA THR A 207 -3.37 16.04 19.37
C THR A 207 -2.02 15.92 20.05
N ILE A 208 -1.37 14.76 19.89
CA ILE A 208 0.07 14.54 20.07
C ILE A 208 0.55 13.76 18.84
N PRO A 209 1.55 14.25 18.08
CA PRO A 209 2.11 15.60 18.13
C PRO A 209 1.06 16.67 17.82
N LYS A 210 1.31 17.89 18.29
CA LYS A 210 0.52 19.09 17.98
C LYS A 210 0.86 19.63 16.60
N ILE A 211 0.09 20.63 16.15
CA ILE A 211 0.38 21.39 14.94
C ILE A 211 1.73 22.12 15.10
N GLY A 212 2.65 21.90 14.17
CA GLY A 212 3.97 22.54 14.13
C GLY A 212 5.04 21.92 15.03
N ASP A 213 4.75 20.82 15.74
CA ASP A 213 5.76 20.09 16.53
C ASP A 213 6.87 19.49 15.63
N VAL A 214 8.04 19.25 16.22
CA VAL A 214 9.13 18.50 15.60
C VAL A 214 9.29 17.15 16.32
N ILE A 215 9.12 16.04 15.60
CA ILE A 215 9.07 14.69 16.18
C ILE A 215 10.33 13.85 15.90
N ASN A 216 10.68 12.95 16.82
CA ASN A 216 11.63 11.87 16.56
C ASN A 216 10.89 10.66 15.97
N PRO A 217 11.17 10.23 14.70
CA PRO A 217 10.55 9.05 14.11
C PRO A 217 10.71 7.77 14.96
N SER A 218 11.87 7.58 15.60
CA SER A 218 12.14 6.38 16.38
C SER A 218 11.32 6.26 17.66
N GLU A 219 10.89 7.39 18.23
CA GLU A 219 10.11 7.45 19.47
C GLU A 219 8.59 7.57 19.22
N THR A 220 8.18 8.09 18.06
CA THR A 220 6.77 8.41 17.76
C THR A 220 5.97 7.17 17.37
N LYS A 221 5.66 6.31 18.35
CA LYS A 221 4.90 5.05 18.14
C LYS A 221 3.38 5.24 18.08
N PHE A 222 2.87 6.40 18.48
CA PHE A 222 1.45 6.72 18.42
C PHE A 222 1.21 8.16 17.98
N LEU A 223 0.17 8.38 17.17
CA LEU A 223 -0.54 9.65 17.16
C LEU A 223 -1.70 9.54 18.17
N ILE A 224 -1.97 10.61 18.90
CA ILE A 224 -3.06 10.67 19.88
C ILE A 224 -3.97 11.85 19.53
N ILE A 225 -5.28 11.62 19.51
CA ILE A 225 -6.31 12.64 19.23
C ILE A 225 -7.29 12.66 20.41
N LYS A 226 -7.36 13.78 21.13
CA LYS A 226 -8.31 13.98 22.22
C LYS A 226 -9.45 14.88 21.77
N TYR A 227 -10.68 14.43 21.93
CA TYR A 227 -11.90 15.19 21.65
C TYR A 227 -12.36 15.99 22.88
N TYR A 228 -13.20 17.01 22.68
CA TYR A 228 -13.92 17.70 23.76
C TYR A 228 -15.04 16.84 24.35
N ASN A 229 -15.82 16.20 23.47
CA ASN A 229 -16.98 15.39 23.82
C ASN A 229 -16.66 13.90 23.77
N LYS A 230 -17.56 13.06 24.31
CA LYS A 230 -17.44 11.61 24.17
C LYS A 230 -17.77 11.15 22.75
N ILE A 231 -16.96 10.21 22.26
CA ILE A 231 -17.06 9.68 20.89
C ILE A 231 -17.09 8.15 20.88
N ILE A 232 -17.64 7.62 19.80
CA ILE A 232 -17.48 6.25 19.34
C ILE A 232 -16.79 6.27 17.97
N LEU A 233 -16.04 5.23 17.65
CA LEU A 233 -15.43 5.07 16.33
C LEU A 233 -16.46 4.49 15.35
N SER A 234 -16.46 4.99 14.11
CA SER A 234 -17.29 4.44 13.03
C SER A 234 -16.49 3.50 12.14
N PRO A 235 -17.07 2.39 11.66
CA PRO A 235 -16.36 1.49 10.74
C PRO A 235 -16.21 2.09 9.35
N ASN A 236 -15.22 1.59 8.60
CA ASN A 236 -14.98 1.92 7.19
C ASN A 236 -14.76 3.43 6.91
N ARG A 237 -14.12 4.10 7.87
CA ARG A 237 -13.63 5.48 7.78
C ARG A 237 -12.14 5.49 8.11
N ASN A 238 -11.40 6.35 7.44
CA ASN A 238 -9.94 6.34 7.45
C ASN A 238 -9.34 7.50 8.26
N ILE A 239 -8.15 7.25 8.81
CA ILE A 239 -7.14 8.26 9.09
C ILE A 239 -5.97 8.00 8.14
N THR A 240 -5.53 9.05 7.45
CA THR A 240 -4.55 8.99 6.38
C THR A 240 -3.38 9.91 6.69
N ILE A 241 -2.19 9.32 6.84
CA ILE A 241 -0.93 10.02 7.09
C ILE A 241 -0.22 10.21 5.76
N LEU A 242 0.04 11.48 5.43
CA LEU A 242 0.65 11.93 4.18
C LEU A 242 1.97 12.63 4.46
N GLN A 243 2.91 12.48 3.54
CA GLN A 243 4.17 13.22 3.52
C GLN A 243 4.12 14.30 2.44
N ASP A 244 4.61 15.48 2.79
CA ASP A 244 4.85 16.57 1.85
C ASP A 244 6.01 16.22 0.88
N ASP A 245 5.68 16.25 -0.41
CA ASP A 245 6.60 16.09 -1.54
C ASP A 245 6.60 17.31 -2.47
N GLY A 246 5.92 18.41 -2.10
CA GLY A 246 5.71 19.59 -2.92
C GLY A 246 4.55 19.51 -3.92
N THR A 247 3.78 18.41 -3.95
CA THR A 247 2.55 18.30 -4.75
C THR A 247 1.30 18.70 -3.96
N SER A 248 0.16 18.83 -4.65
CA SER A 248 -1.15 19.08 -4.03
C SER A 248 -1.76 17.88 -3.29
N HIS A 249 -1.14 16.70 -3.37
CA HIS A 249 -1.71 15.45 -2.84
C HIS A 249 -0.80 14.72 -1.85
N GLY A 250 0.53 14.85 -2.00
CA GLY A 250 1.52 14.21 -1.14
C GLY A 250 1.63 12.70 -1.32
N ILE A 251 2.54 12.09 -0.56
CA ILE A 251 2.80 10.64 -0.59
C ILE A 251 2.14 9.98 0.61
N ILE A 252 1.21 9.05 0.34
CA ILE A 252 0.59 8.21 1.37
C ILE A 252 1.67 7.39 2.09
N ARG A 253 1.74 7.53 3.42
CA ARG A 253 2.62 6.75 4.28
C ARG A 253 1.86 5.60 4.94
N GLN A 254 0.72 5.92 5.52
CA GLN A 254 -0.10 4.99 6.27
C GLN A 254 -1.58 5.38 6.15
N ILE A 255 -2.45 4.41 5.86
CA ILE A 255 -3.91 4.53 5.95
C ILE A 255 -4.37 3.52 7.00
N THR A 256 -5.13 3.96 7.98
CA THR A 256 -5.74 3.08 8.96
C THR A 256 -7.22 3.36 9.10
N SER A 257 -8.00 2.33 9.41
CA SER A 257 -9.44 2.41 9.60
C SER A 257 -9.87 1.44 10.68
N MET A 258 -10.99 1.73 11.34
CA MET A 258 -11.63 0.70 12.17
C MET A 258 -12.45 -0.22 11.26
N THR A 259 -12.06 -1.49 11.20
CA THR A 259 -12.85 -2.54 10.54
C THR A 259 -13.73 -3.23 11.57
N SER A 260 -15.05 -3.18 11.43
CA SER A 260 -15.99 -3.87 12.33
C SER A 260 -16.01 -5.40 12.17
N THR A 261 -15.29 -5.94 11.18
CA THR A 261 -15.32 -7.37 10.82
C THR A 261 -13.95 -7.90 10.36
N GLY A 262 -13.42 -8.91 11.07
CA GLY A 262 -12.37 -9.81 10.58
C GLY A 262 -11.02 -9.68 11.31
N ASN A 263 -10.31 -10.80 11.44
CA ASN A 263 -8.96 -10.90 12.03
C ASN A 263 -7.87 -10.33 11.10
N ASN A 264 -8.21 -9.34 10.27
CA ASN A 264 -7.43 -8.89 9.12
C ASN A 264 -6.31 -7.90 9.50
N GLY A 265 -6.12 -7.64 10.80
CA GLY A 265 -5.00 -6.87 11.35
C GLY A 265 -5.20 -5.35 11.45
N TYR A 266 -6.15 -4.78 10.72
CA TYR A 266 -6.50 -3.35 10.76
C TYR A 266 -6.94 -2.88 12.16
N ASP A 267 -7.64 -3.74 12.89
CA ASP A 267 -8.13 -3.56 14.26
C ASP A 267 -7.05 -3.22 15.29
N LYS A 268 -5.78 -3.56 15.01
CA LYS A 268 -4.63 -3.33 15.90
C LYS A 268 -4.07 -1.91 15.84
N PHE A 269 -4.47 -1.12 14.85
CA PHE A 269 -3.90 0.20 14.57
C PHE A 269 -4.73 1.37 15.10
N VAL A 270 -5.99 1.15 15.48
CA VAL A 270 -6.87 2.19 16.05
C VAL A 270 -7.39 1.73 17.40
N LYS A 271 -7.13 2.49 18.47
CA LYS A 271 -7.65 2.20 19.81
C LYS A 271 -8.35 3.41 20.44
N LEU A 272 -9.61 3.24 20.83
CA LEU A 272 -10.32 4.20 21.68
C LEU A 272 -9.99 3.95 23.16
N ASN A 273 -9.60 5.01 23.86
CA ASN A 273 -9.44 5.07 25.31
C ASN A 273 -10.39 6.15 25.88
N ASP A 274 -10.83 5.95 27.13
CA ASP A 274 -11.55 6.93 27.96
C ASP A 274 -12.73 7.65 27.27
N ASP A 275 -13.44 6.94 26.38
CA ASP A 275 -14.55 7.45 25.54
C ASP A 275 -14.23 8.71 24.70
N SER A 276 -12.97 9.15 24.60
CA SER A 276 -12.64 10.50 24.10
C SER A 276 -11.22 10.65 23.53
N ILE A 277 -10.36 9.64 23.68
CA ILE A 277 -8.96 9.67 23.24
C ILE A 277 -8.74 8.54 22.24
N ILE A 278 -8.42 8.88 21.00
CA ILE A 278 -8.06 7.93 19.95
C ILE A 278 -6.54 7.83 19.88
N ASN A 279 -6.00 6.62 20.04
CA ASN A 279 -4.60 6.32 19.75
C ASN A 279 -4.51 5.61 18.39
N ILE A 280 -3.61 6.09 17.53
CA ILE A 280 -3.29 5.50 16.23
C ILE A 280 -1.87 4.94 16.30
N THR A 281 -1.70 3.64 16.15
CA THR A 281 -0.39 2.96 16.16
C THR A 281 0.37 3.28 14.88
N ILE A 282 1.64 3.67 15.01
CA ILE A 282 2.51 4.05 13.89
C ILE A 282 3.54 2.95 13.62
N ILE A 283 3.71 2.62 12.33
CA ILE A 283 4.77 1.72 11.86
C ILE A 283 6.05 2.51 11.59
N ASP A 284 7.21 1.88 11.79
CA ASP A 284 8.51 2.56 11.81
C ASP A 284 8.86 3.28 10.48
N SER A 285 8.34 2.78 9.36
CA SER A 285 8.55 3.35 8.03
C SER A 285 7.63 4.52 7.66
N THR A 286 6.66 4.89 8.51
CA THR A 286 5.72 5.99 8.24
C THR A 286 6.45 7.34 8.17
N PHE A 287 7.30 7.64 9.16
CA PHE A 287 8.02 8.91 9.30
C PHE A 287 9.49 8.83 8.84
N ASN A 288 9.74 8.07 7.77
CA ASN A 288 11.09 7.68 7.33
C ASN A 288 11.90 8.75 6.54
N LYS A 289 11.40 9.99 6.38
CA LYS A 289 12.13 11.10 5.72
C LYS A 289 12.59 12.10 6.79
N PRO A 290 13.91 12.24 7.05
CA PRO A 290 14.44 13.24 7.97
C PRO A 290 14.14 14.68 7.50
N GLY A 291 13.79 15.56 8.43
CA GLY A 291 13.32 16.92 8.12
C GLY A 291 12.06 16.99 7.25
N GLY A 292 11.37 15.86 7.04
CA GLY A 292 10.16 15.77 6.24
C GLY A 292 8.97 16.40 6.97
N ARG A 293 8.14 17.17 6.25
CA ARG A 293 6.82 17.57 6.73
C ARG A 293 5.81 16.45 6.46
N TYR A 294 4.96 16.22 7.44
CA TYR A 294 3.87 15.25 7.38
C TYR A 294 2.57 15.94 7.80
N TYR A 295 1.44 15.45 7.29
CA TYR A 295 0.10 15.90 7.66
C TYR A 295 -0.86 14.73 7.78
N VAL A 296 -1.89 14.90 8.62
CA VAL A 296 -2.82 13.83 8.99
C VAL A 296 -4.24 14.26 8.67
N LEU A 297 -4.88 13.51 7.77
CA LEU A 297 -6.29 13.68 7.42
C LEU A 297 -7.13 12.67 8.21
N ILE A 298 -8.34 13.09 8.60
CA ILE A 298 -9.32 12.28 9.33
C ILE A 298 -10.66 12.40 8.59
N ASP A 299 -11.21 11.27 8.14
CA ASP A 299 -12.48 11.23 7.41
C ASP A 299 -13.65 11.78 8.24
N ASP A 300 -14.60 12.46 7.58
CA ASP A 300 -15.84 12.91 8.21
C ASP A 300 -16.69 11.71 8.68
N GLY A 301 -16.92 11.66 9.98
CA GLY A 301 -17.56 10.53 10.65
C GLY A 301 -16.61 9.43 11.12
N PHE A 302 -15.28 9.56 11.03
CA PHE A 302 -14.35 8.62 11.67
C PHE A 302 -14.63 8.46 13.17
N ALA A 303 -14.85 9.60 13.83
CA ALA A 303 -15.52 9.69 15.12
C ALA A 303 -16.99 10.09 14.94
N SER A 304 -17.86 9.50 15.73
CA SER A 304 -19.26 9.90 15.91
C SER A 304 -19.51 10.24 17.39
N SER A 305 -20.44 11.13 17.70
CA SER A 305 -20.82 11.43 19.08
C SER A 305 -21.33 10.17 19.79
N LYS A 306 -20.84 9.89 21.01
CA LYS A 306 -21.28 8.70 21.78
C LYS A 306 -22.73 8.80 22.24
N ASP A 307 -23.19 10.00 22.56
CA ASP A 307 -24.52 10.20 23.13
C ASP A 307 -25.60 10.24 22.03
N TYR A 308 -25.30 10.88 20.89
CA TYR A 308 -26.24 11.03 19.76
C TYR A 308 -26.06 10.01 18.62
N HIS A 309 -24.96 9.23 18.62
CA HIS A 309 -24.60 8.28 17.54
C HIS A 309 -24.43 8.94 16.15
N GLU A 310 -24.12 10.23 16.13
CA GLU A 310 -24.09 11.08 14.92
C GLU A 310 -22.64 11.38 14.47
N PRO A 311 -22.31 11.25 13.17
CA PRO A 311 -20.98 11.55 12.62
C PRO A 311 -20.46 12.96 12.92
N MET A 312 -19.18 13.07 13.30
CA MET A 312 -18.51 14.35 13.58
C MET A 312 -17.60 14.79 12.42
N ILE A 313 -17.37 16.10 12.28
CA ILE A 313 -16.48 16.67 11.25
C ILE A 313 -15.01 16.36 11.58
N GLY A 314 -14.30 15.78 10.62
CA GLY A 314 -12.91 15.35 10.75
C GLY A 314 -11.90 16.47 10.44
N ILE A 315 -10.77 16.07 9.84
CA ILE A 315 -9.71 16.97 9.36
C ILE A 315 -9.52 16.69 7.87
N GLN A 316 -10.03 17.60 7.04
CA GLN A 316 -9.98 17.51 5.57
C GLN A 316 -9.00 18.53 4.95
N SER A 317 -8.13 19.12 5.77
CA SER A 317 -7.13 20.12 5.40
C SER A 317 -5.75 19.72 5.93
N SER A 318 -4.68 20.30 5.38
CA SER A 318 -3.30 20.15 5.89
C SER A 318 -3.05 20.86 7.24
N ALA A 319 -4.11 21.18 8.00
CA ALA A 319 -4.06 21.88 9.28
C ALA A 319 -3.26 21.10 10.33
N TRP A 320 -3.54 19.81 10.52
CA TRP A 320 -2.69 18.98 11.37
C TRP A 320 -1.43 18.54 10.62
N ASN A 321 -0.40 19.38 10.66
CA ASN A 321 0.93 19.10 10.15
C ASN A 321 2.01 19.25 11.22
N PHE A 322 3.11 18.54 11.04
CA PHE A 322 4.31 18.53 11.90
C PHE A 322 5.53 18.12 11.05
N THR A 323 6.74 18.28 11.57
CA THR A 323 7.98 17.85 10.88
C THR A 323 8.73 16.79 11.68
N THR A 324 9.51 15.97 11.00
CA THR A 324 10.50 15.11 11.67
C THR A 324 11.77 15.90 12.00
N LEU A 325 12.54 15.44 12.98
CA LEU A 325 13.91 15.89 13.19
C LEU A 325 14.74 15.70 11.91
N GLN A 326 15.67 16.63 11.66
CA GLN A 326 16.77 16.41 10.73
C GLN A 326 17.81 15.46 11.36
N GLU A 327 18.68 14.87 10.54
CA GLU A 327 19.73 13.92 10.96
C GLU A 327 20.93 14.56 11.70
N ASP A 328 20.67 15.47 12.66
CA ASP A 328 21.58 16.17 13.58
C ASP A 328 22.86 16.83 13.00
N ASP A 329 22.91 18.17 13.07
CA ASP A 329 24.14 18.99 12.94
C ASP A 329 25.17 18.76 14.07
N HIS A 330 24.87 17.88 15.05
CA HIS A 330 25.63 17.69 16.28
C HIS A 330 26.20 16.27 16.48
N ALA A 331 26.46 15.54 15.39
CA ALA A 331 27.28 14.32 15.39
C ALA A 331 28.67 14.55 14.77
N THR A 332 29.69 13.82 15.23
CA THR A 332 31.09 13.98 14.78
C THR A 332 31.24 13.77 13.27
N SER A 333 31.54 14.87 12.58
CA SER A 333 31.76 15.00 11.14
C SER A 333 30.64 14.44 10.24
N ILE A 334 29.82 15.37 9.72
CA ILE A 334 28.85 15.13 8.63
C ILE A 334 29.50 14.32 7.49
N LYS A 335 30.79 14.58 7.22
CA LYS A 335 31.62 13.92 6.20
C LYS A 335 31.76 12.40 6.41
N GLU A 336 31.95 11.91 7.63
CA GLU A 336 32.07 10.46 7.90
C GLU A 336 30.71 9.75 7.81
N LYS A 337 29.64 10.37 8.32
CA LYS A 337 28.27 9.86 8.17
C LYS A 337 27.87 9.81 6.69
N TYR A 338 28.13 10.88 5.93
CA TYR A 338 28.00 10.93 4.46
C TYR A 338 28.81 9.83 3.76
N GLN A 339 30.10 9.67 4.09
CA GLN A 339 30.92 8.63 3.48
C GLN A 339 30.38 7.24 3.79
N LYS A 340 29.90 6.97 5.00
CA LYS A 340 29.25 5.69 5.33
C LYS A 340 27.91 5.49 4.58
N LYS A 341 27.15 6.56 4.34
CA LYS A 341 25.85 6.56 3.62
C LYS A 341 26.02 6.34 2.11
N VAL A 342 27.00 7.00 1.48
CA VAL A 342 27.20 7.04 0.00
C VAL A 342 28.26 6.04 -0.50
N ASN A 343 29.22 5.64 0.34
CA ASN A 343 30.09 4.49 0.07
C ASN A 343 29.43 3.15 0.48
N SER A 344 28.21 3.18 1.02
CA SER A 344 27.41 1.96 1.14
C SER A 344 27.22 1.36 -0.25
N THR A 345 27.45 0.06 -0.38
CA THR A 345 27.28 -0.64 -1.65
C THR A 345 25.83 -1.04 -1.84
N SER A 346 25.34 -1.05 -3.08
CA SER A 346 24.03 -1.58 -3.44
C SER A 346 23.80 -2.98 -2.83
N ILE A 347 22.58 -3.21 -2.34
CA ILE A 347 22.14 -4.45 -1.69
C ILE A 347 21.24 -5.21 -2.67
N ASN A 348 21.54 -6.49 -2.88
CA ASN A 348 20.61 -7.40 -3.55
C ASN A 348 19.59 -7.88 -2.52
N GLY A 349 18.35 -8.08 -2.92
CA GLY A 349 17.32 -8.63 -2.04
C GLY A 349 16.20 -9.32 -2.78
N LYS A 350 15.22 -9.78 -2.02
CA LYS A 350 14.11 -10.56 -2.54
C LYS A 350 12.80 -10.36 -1.77
N VAL A 351 11.72 -10.48 -2.52
CA VAL A 351 10.33 -10.48 -2.04
C VAL A 351 9.64 -11.75 -2.52
N ARG A 352 8.61 -12.23 -1.81
CA ARG A 352 7.78 -13.36 -2.26
C ARG A 352 6.45 -12.85 -2.78
N LEU A 353 5.93 -13.50 -3.82
CA LEU A 353 4.57 -13.27 -4.33
C LEU A 353 3.56 -14.11 -3.55
N THR A 354 2.34 -13.60 -3.38
CA THR A 354 1.17 -14.39 -2.95
C THR A 354 0.88 -15.53 -3.93
N LEU A 355 -0.04 -16.44 -3.57
CA LEU A 355 -0.48 -17.50 -4.48
C LEU A 355 -1.05 -16.91 -5.79
N ASP A 356 -1.91 -15.89 -5.69
CA ASP A 356 -2.54 -15.23 -6.83
C ASP A 356 -1.52 -14.48 -7.69
N GLY A 357 -0.61 -13.73 -7.05
CA GLY A 357 0.49 -13.05 -7.73
C GLY A 357 1.41 -14.02 -8.46
N THR A 358 1.69 -15.16 -7.85
CA THR A 358 2.46 -16.23 -8.47
C THR A 358 1.73 -16.82 -9.68
N ASN A 359 0.41 -16.99 -9.61
CA ASN A 359 -0.40 -17.53 -10.71
C ASN A 359 -0.52 -16.53 -11.87
N TYR A 360 -0.70 -15.23 -11.57
CA TYR A 360 -0.61 -14.15 -12.55
C TYR A 360 0.76 -14.13 -13.24
N PHE A 361 1.86 -14.10 -12.46
CA PHE A 361 3.22 -14.08 -13.00
C PHE A 361 3.54 -15.31 -13.86
N LYS A 362 3.06 -16.51 -13.47
CA LYS A 362 3.15 -17.73 -14.31
C LYS A 362 2.50 -17.54 -15.68
N SER A 363 1.36 -16.85 -15.78
CA SER A 363 0.66 -16.63 -17.06
C SER A 363 1.43 -15.72 -18.02
N ILE A 364 2.18 -14.74 -17.51
CA ILE A 364 3.01 -13.81 -18.31
C ILE A 364 4.48 -14.22 -18.41
N LYS A 365 4.92 -15.29 -17.76
CA LYS A 365 6.33 -15.71 -17.61
C LYS A 365 7.11 -15.79 -18.93
N ASN A 366 6.44 -16.24 -19.98
CA ASN A 366 7.00 -16.43 -21.33
C ASN A 366 6.87 -15.18 -22.22
N ASP A 367 6.06 -14.20 -21.82
CA ASP A 367 5.89 -12.92 -22.50
C ASP A 367 6.95 -11.94 -21.98
N LYS A 368 8.03 -11.76 -22.76
CA LYS A 368 9.15 -10.89 -22.37
C LYS A 368 8.74 -9.42 -22.20
N ILE A 369 7.67 -8.95 -22.86
CA ILE A 369 7.21 -7.57 -22.75
C ILE A 369 6.46 -7.41 -21.42
N LYS A 370 5.42 -8.23 -21.19
CA LYS A 370 4.62 -8.16 -19.95
C LYS A 370 5.43 -8.48 -18.69
N ARG A 371 6.42 -9.38 -18.78
CA ARG A 371 7.33 -9.65 -17.65
C ARG A 371 8.20 -8.43 -17.32
N LYS A 372 8.69 -7.70 -18.34
CA LYS A 372 9.47 -6.47 -18.11
C LYS A 372 8.59 -5.35 -17.56
N GLU A 373 7.37 -5.21 -18.07
CA GLU A 373 6.34 -4.30 -17.59
C GLU A 373 6.00 -4.57 -16.11
N PHE A 374 5.72 -5.82 -15.75
CA PHE A 374 5.51 -6.25 -14.36
C PHE A 374 6.65 -5.81 -13.43
N PHE A 375 7.91 -6.11 -13.78
CA PHE A 375 9.06 -5.71 -12.96
C PHE A 375 9.22 -4.18 -12.90
N GLY A 376 9.05 -3.47 -14.03
CA GLY A 376 9.21 -2.02 -14.10
C GLY A 376 8.12 -1.23 -13.37
N ASN A 377 6.88 -1.74 -13.35
CA ASN A 377 5.78 -1.15 -12.61
C ASN A 377 5.92 -1.46 -11.11
N LEU A 378 6.25 -2.71 -10.75
CA LEU A 378 6.52 -3.11 -9.37
C LEU A 378 7.65 -2.28 -8.73
N THR A 379 8.81 -2.12 -9.39
CA THR A 379 9.90 -1.32 -8.81
C THR A 379 9.55 0.16 -8.68
N GLN A 380 8.72 0.72 -9.58
CA GLN A 380 8.20 2.08 -9.44
C GLN A 380 7.23 2.24 -8.26
N GLU A 381 6.33 1.28 -8.04
CA GLU A 381 5.43 1.27 -6.88
C GLU A 381 6.23 1.21 -5.57
N LEU A 382 7.23 0.32 -5.50
CA LEU A 382 8.11 0.20 -4.34
C LEU A 382 8.96 1.46 -4.09
N ALA A 383 9.51 2.09 -5.14
CA ALA A 383 10.28 3.33 -4.99
C ALA A 383 9.41 4.49 -4.47
N LYS A 384 8.19 4.65 -5.01
CA LYS A 384 7.19 5.63 -4.54
C LYS A 384 6.75 5.37 -3.10
N ALA A 385 6.73 4.12 -2.65
CA ALA A 385 6.35 3.75 -1.28
C ALA A 385 7.43 4.04 -0.22
N ILE A 386 8.70 4.26 -0.61
CA ILE A 386 9.83 4.55 0.31
C ILE A 386 10.39 5.98 0.05
N PRO A 387 9.58 6.91 -0.48
CA PRO A 387 10.01 8.18 -1.07
C PRO A 387 11.41 8.28 -1.72
N VAL A 388 11.89 7.22 -2.40
CA VAL A 388 13.20 7.22 -3.09
C VAL A 388 13.05 7.51 -4.58
N SER A 389 14.12 8.03 -5.20
CA SER A 389 14.18 8.20 -6.65
C SER A 389 14.06 6.84 -7.36
N LEU A 390 13.38 6.80 -8.52
CA LEU A 390 12.99 5.55 -9.18
C LEU A 390 14.16 4.62 -9.54
N GLU A 391 15.36 5.17 -9.70
CA GLU A 391 16.60 4.41 -9.95
C GLU A 391 17.16 3.69 -8.69
N ARG A 392 16.63 3.98 -7.48
CA ARG A 392 17.09 3.37 -6.23
C ARG A 392 16.54 1.97 -6.00
N VAL A 393 15.43 1.60 -6.63
CA VAL A 393 14.85 0.25 -6.56
C VAL A 393 14.92 -0.39 -7.95
N THR A 394 15.74 -1.42 -8.09
CA THR A 394 15.98 -2.11 -9.37
C THR A 394 15.60 -3.59 -9.26
N SER A 395 15.61 -4.31 -10.38
CA SER A 395 15.44 -5.75 -10.41
C SER A 395 16.42 -6.37 -11.40
N SER A 396 16.86 -7.60 -11.13
CA SER A 396 17.57 -8.43 -12.11
C SER A 396 16.63 -9.18 -13.08
N GLU A 397 15.31 -8.93 -12.99
CA GLU A 397 14.21 -9.67 -13.64
C GLU A 397 14.18 -11.18 -13.31
N ARG A 398 14.97 -11.64 -12.33
CA ARG A 398 15.07 -13.06 -11.92
C ARG A 398 13.99 -13.44 -10.92
N HIS A 399 13.58 -14.70 -11.00
CA HIS A 399 12.69 -15.34 -10.04
C HIS A 399 13.22 -16.72 -9.61
N GLU A 400 12.91 -17.09 -8.39
CA GLU A 400 13.18 -18.40 -7.76
C GLU A 400 11.84 -19.02 -7.36
N ILE A 401 11.78 -20.35 -7.19
CA ILE A 401 10.61 -21.05 -6.66
C ILE A 401 10.82 -21.26 -5.16
N ASP A 402 9.89 -20.76 -4.33
CA ASP A 402 9.90 -21.07 -2.91
C ASP A 402 9.45 -22.52 -2.70
N THR A 403 10.37 -23.35 -2.21
CA THR A 403 10.15 -24.77 -1.87
C THR A 403 9.95 -24.99 -0.37
N SER A 404 10.04 -23.94 0.46
CA SER A 404 9.80 -24.02 1.91
C SER A 404 8.31 -24.00 2.27
N VAL A 405 7.46 -23.52 1.36
CA VAL A 405 6.00 -23.44 1.50
C VAL A 405 5.29 -24.59 0.76
N SER A 406 4.14 -25.00 1.28
CA SER A 406 3.34 -26.11 0.72
C SER A 406 2.75 -25.80 -0.66
N SER A 407 2.48 -24.52 -0.95
CA SER A 407 2.02 -24.04 -2.26
C SER A 407 3.16 -23.33 -2.98
N LYS A 408 3.53 -23.77 -4.19
CA LYS A 408 4.66 -23.21 -4.97
C LYS A 408 4.45 -21.73 -5.32
N GLN A 409 4.91 -20.85 -4.43
CA GLN A 409 5.03 -19.40 -4.60
C GLN A 409 6.33 -19.05 -5.34
N TYR A 410 6.37 -17.89 -5.99
CA TYR A 410 7.58 -17.36 -6.61
C TYR A 410 8.21 -16.25 -5.76
N ILE A 411 9.54 -16.28 -5.68
CA ILE A 411 10.39 -15.26 -5.08
C ILE A 411 10.97 -14.41 -6.21
N LEU A 412 11.00 -13.09 -6.06
CA LEU A 412 11.50 -12.14 -7.06
C LEU A 412 12.71 -11.37 -6.55
N SER A 413 13.71 -11.17 -7.40
CA SER A 413 14.87 -10.32 -7.09
C SER A 413 14.49 -8.84 -7.18
N ILE A 414 14.67 -8.12 -6.07
CA ILE A 414 14.49 -6.66 -5.94
C ILE A 414 15.71 -6.11 -5.21
N ASN A 415 16.47 -5.22 -5.86
CA ASN A 415 17.72 -4.69 -5.36
C ASN A 415 17.56 -3.22 -4.98
N ILE A 416 18.35 -2.78 -4.01
CA ILE A 416 18.40 -1.39 -3.54
C ILE A 416 19.75 -0.81 -3.92
N GLU A 417 19.77 0.14 -4.84
CA GLU A 417 21.00 0.82 -5.24
C GLU A 417 21.50 1.76 -4.14
N LYS A 418 22.80 2.05 -4.15
CA LYS A 418 23.42 3.01 -3.22
C LYS A 418 22.83 4.42 -3.34
N ALA A 419 22.87 5.17 -2.23
CA ALA A 419 22.49 6.57 -2.22
C ALA A 419 23.41 7.42 -3.12
N LYS A 420 22.84 8.34 -3.90
CA LYS A 420 23.61 9.30 -4.71
C LYS A 420 23.90 10.60 -3.96
N ASN A 421 22.95 11.05 -3.15
CA ASN A 421 22.96 12.33 -2.42
C ASN A 421 22.93 12.12 -0.89
N GLN A 422 23.17 13.19 -0.12
CA GLN A 422 23.17 13.13 1.35
C GLN A 422 21.75 12.96 1.94
N ASP A 423 20.76 13.57 1.28
CA ASP A 423 19.37 13.66 1.70
C ASP A 423 18.58 12.36 1.44
N GLU A 424 19.12 11.44 0.65
CA GLU A 424 18.51 10.15 0.35
C GLU A 424 18.72 9.14 1.49
N ASN A 425 17.75 8.25 1.72
CA ASN A 425 17.87 7.19 2.73
C ASN A 425 18.97 6.17 2.39
N SER A 426 19.60 5.63 3.45
CA SER A 426 20.66 4.62 3.35
C SER A 426 20.12 3.28 2.85
N VAL A 427 20.96 2.45 2.23
CA VAL A 427 20.53 1.15 1.68
C VAL A 427 19.90 0.21 2.72
N ASN A 428 20.37 0.26 3.98
CA ASN A 428 19.78 -0.50 5.08
C ASN A 428 18.40 0.03 5.45
N SER A 429 18.27 1.35 5.69
CA SER A 429 16.95 1.92 6.04
C SER A 429 15.92 1.73 4.94
N VAL A 430 16.30 1.76 3.65
CA VAL A 430 15.39 1.45 2.54
C VAL A 430 14.98 -0.04 2.54
N ALA A 431 15.86 -0.95 3.00
CA ALA A 431 15.53 -2.37 3.15
C ALA A 431 14.58 -2.62 4.33
N ASP A 432 14.86 -2.00 5.48
CA ASP A 432 14.05 -2.07 6.70
C ASP A 432 12.67 -1.42 6.48
N ASP A 433 12.63 -0.29 5.75
CA ASP A 433 11.39 0.37 5.29
C ASP A 433 10.58 -0.56 4.38
N LEU A 434 11.21 -1.16 3.36
CA LEU A 434 10.56 -2.05 2.40
C LEU A 434 9.97 -3.29 3.08
N ASP A 435 10.71 -3.89 4.00
CA ASP A 435 10.25 -5.02 4.81
C ASP A 435 9.02 -4.64 5.65
N THR A 436 9.10 -3.51 6.36
CA THR A 436 8.03 -2.97 7.20
C THR A 436 6.78 -2.65 6.38
N LEU A 437 6.93 -2.03 5.20
CA LEU A 437 5.81 -1.66 4.33
C LEU A 437 5.11 -2.89 3.72
N ILE A 438 5.85 -3.94 3.36
CA ILE A 438 5.28 -5.19 2.82
C ILE A 438 4.56 -5.98 3.93
N LYS A 439 5.20 -6.14 5.10
CA LYS A 439 4.58 -6.81 6.27
C LYS A 439 3.30 -6.12 6.74
N ASN A 440 3.23 -4.80 6.60
CA ASN A 440 2.06 -4.00 6.92
C ASN A 440 1.24 -3.58 5.68
N LYS A 441 1.34 -4.29 4.53
CA LYS A 441 0.78 -3.80 3.24
C LYS A 441 -0.68 -3.34 3.28
N PHE A 442 -1.47 -3.95 4.16
CA PHE A 442 -2.88 -3.62 4.40
C PHE A 442 -3.11 -2.15 4.80
N ILE A 443 -2.17 -1.53 5.50
CA ILE A 443 -2.25 -0.14 5.96
C ILE A 443 -1.28 0.79 5.22
N THR A 444 -0.67 0.35 4.11
CA THR A 444 0.31 1.13 3.33
C THR A 444 -0.02 1.12 1.84
N LEU A 445 0.64 1.99 1.07
CA LEU A 445 0.43 2.08 -0.38
C LEU A 445 0.71 0.74 -1.12
N ILE A 446 1.48 -0.17 -0.50
CA ILE A 446 1.79 -1.50 -1.04
C ILE A 446 0.53 -2.34 -1.29
N GLY A 447 -0.48 -2.28 -0.40
CA GLY A 447 -1.72 -3.05 -0.54
C GLY A 447 -2.67 -2.53 -1.62
N SER A 448 -2.46 -1.30 -2.10
CA SER A 448 -3.27 -0.65 -3.13
C SER A 448 -2.62 -0.55 -4.52
N GLY A 449 -1.33 -0.86 -4.64
CA GLY A 449 -0.65 -0.92 -5.95
C GLY A 449 -1.10 -2.11 -6.80
N GLU A 450 -1.03 -1.96 -8.12
CA GLU A 450 -1.45 -2.97 -9.10
C GLU A 450 -0.58 -4.23 -9.02
N TYR A 451 0.73 -4.04 -8.79
CA TYR A 451 1.69 -5.14 -8.73
C TYR A 451 2.22 -5.38 -7.32
N SER A 452 2.36 -4.33 -6.51
CA SER A 452 2.84 -4.42 -5.13
C SER A 452 1.86 -5.14 -4.20
N ASN A 453 0.56 -5.14 -4.49
CA ASN A 453 -0.41 -5.92 -3.71
C ASN A 453 -0.21 -7.43 -3.90
N TYR A 454 0.42 -7.88 -4.98
CA TYR A 454 0.82 -9.29 -5.14
C TYR A 454 1.98 -9.72 -4.22
N LEU A 455 2.58 -8.81 -3.43
CA LEU A 455 3.62 -9.18 -2.47
C LEU A 455 3.04 -9.87 -1.22
N ASP A 456 3.79 -10.83 -0.71
CA ASP A 456 3.43 -11.63 0.46
C ASP A 456 3.89 -10.97 1.77
N HIS A 457 2.91 -10.53 2.55
CA HIS A 457 3.13 -9.87 3.83
C HIS A 457 3.75 -10.77 4.92
N GLU A 458 3.64 -12.11 4.81
CA GLU A 458 4.31 -13.00 5.77
C GLU A 458 5.81 -13.11 5.51
N TYR A 459 6.25 -12.81 4.28
CA TYR A 459 7.64 -12.87 3.87
C TYR A 459 8.37 -11.53 4.08
N GLY A 460 7.74 -10.42 3.68
CA GLY A 460 8.36 -9.10 3.72
C GLY A 460 9.45 -8.92 2.65
N TYR A 461 10.56 -8.29 3.03
CA TYR A 461 11.77 -8.11 2.21
C TYR A 461 12.97 -8.75 2.90
N VAL A 462 13.71 -9.58 2.16
CA VAL A 462 14.90 -10.27 2.67
C VAL A 462 16.12 -9.82 1.86
N THR A 463 17.10 -9.22 2.53
CA THR A 463 18.40 -8.93 1.94
C THR A 463 19.15 -10.21 1.61
N ILE A 464 19.66 -10.33 0.38
CA ILE A 464 20.53 -11.44 -0.03
C ILE A 464 21.97 -11.04 0.38
N PRO A 465 22.61 -11.76 1.33
CA PRO A 465 23.99 -11.48 1.70
C PRO A 465 24.92 -11.70 0.50
N ARG A 466 26.12 -11.11 0.49
CA ARG A 466 27.08 -11.50 -0.54
C ARG A 466 27.52 -12.94 -0.30
N TRP A 467 27.54 -13.73 -1.36
CA TRP A 467 28.08 -15.09 -1.38
C TRP A 467 29.46 -15.21 -0.72
N ILE A 468 30.34 -14.20 -0.90
CA ILE A 468 31.64 -14.14 -0.22
C ILE A 468 31.47 -13.91 1.29
N GLU A 469 30.64 -12.96 1.71
CA GLU A 469 30.41 -12.63 3.14
C GLU A 469 29.77 -13.81 3.89
N GLU A 470 28.91 -14.59 3.23
CA GLU A 470 28.29 -15.80 3.77
C GLU A 470 29.27 -16.99 3.84
N HIS A 471 30.08 -17.21 2.81
CA HIS A 471 30.91 -18.43 2.68
C HIS A 471 32.41 -18.24 2.91
N TRP A 472 32.91 -17.05 3.27
CA TRP A 472 34.37 -16.80 3.41
C TRP A 472 35.10 -17.79 4.33
N LYS A 473 34.46 -18.25 5.41
CA LYS A 473 35.01 -19.28 6.31
C LYS A 473 35.23 -20.60 5.59
N ASN A 474 34.24 -21.03 4.79
CA ASN A 474 34.31 -22.26 4.01
C ASN A 474 35.36 -22.14 2.91
N LEU A 475 35.41 -21.00 2.20
CA LEU A 475 36.44 -20.70 1.21
C LEU A 475 37.86 -20.78 1.79
N ILE A 476 38.10 -20.21 2.98
CA ILE A 476 39.39 -20.30 3.66
C ILE A 476 39.73 -21.77 4.00
N ILE A 477 38.76 -22.56 4.45
CA ILE A 477 38.96 -23.99 4.73
C ILE A 477 39.30 -24.76 3.44
N THR A 478 38.55 -24.57 2.35
CA THR A 478 38.81 -25.23 1.05
C THR A 478 40.17 -24.84 0.47
N VAL A 479 40.58 -23.57 0.58
CA VAL A 479 41.89 -23.10 0.14
C VAL A 479 43.01 -23.71 0.98
N ILE A 480 42.86 -23.77 2.31
CA ILE A 480 43.84 -24.42 3.20
C ILE A 480 43.93 -25.92 2.90
N LEU A 481 42.80 -26.60 2.70
CA LEU A 481 42.74 -28.02 2.36
C LEU A 481 43.48 -28.30 1.05
N ASN A 482 43.23 -27.50 0.00
CA ASN A 482 43.92 -27.62 -1.28
C ASN A 482 45.44 -27.37 -1.14
N ILE A 483 45.86 -26.34 -0.40
CA ILE A 483 47.28 -26.08 -0.13
C ILE A 483 47.94 -27.28 0.59
N VAL A 484 47.25 -27.90 1.55
CA VAL A 484 47.74 -29.11 2.26
C VAL A 484 47.85 -30.30 1.32
N LEU A 485 46.84 -30.56 0.49
CA LEU A 485 46.85 -31.68 -0.48
C LEU A 485 47.95 -31.51 -1.53
N VAL A 486 48.08 -30.32 -2.13
CA VAL A 486 49.18 -29.97 -3.06
C VAL A 486 50.54 -30.16 -2.39
N SER A 487 50.72 -29.64 -1.17
CA SER A 487 51.98 -29.77 -0.42
C SER A 487 52.32 -31.22 -0.08
N PHE A 488 51.31 -32.05 0.18
CA PHE A 488 51.49 -33.48 0.43
C PHE A 488 51.89 -34.23 -0.84
N SER A 489 51.25 -33.97 -1.98
CA SER A 489 51.59 -34.59 -3.27
C SER A 489 52.98 -34.19 -3.76
N PHE A 490 53.38 -32.91 -3.64
CA PHE A 490 54.77 -32.48 -3.90
C PHE A 490 55.79 -33.17 -2.98
N LYS A 491 55.45 -33.42 -1.71
CA LYS A 491 56.33 -34.13 -0.75
C LYS A 491 56.34 -35.66 -0.96
N LYS A 492 55.55 -36.18 -1.89
CA LYS A 492 55.36 -37.61 -2.17
C LYS A 492 55.70 -38.02 -3.61
N ASP A 493 56.06 -37.06 -4.46
CA ASP A 493 56.20 -37.22 -5.92
C ASP A 493 55.01 -37.95 -6.56
N ASN A 494 53.80 -37.74 -6.04
CA ASN A 494 52.60 -38.45 -6.46
C ASN A 494 51.38 -37.54 -6.53
N PHE A 495 51.10 -37.02 -7.73
CA PHE A 495 49.95 -36.16 -8.03
C PHE A 495 48.63 -36.92 -8.13
N ALA A 496 48.63 -38.23 -8.42
CA ALA A 496 47.40 -39.01 -8.56
C ALA A 496 46.53 -39.04 -7.28
N ILE A 497 47.14 -38.82 -6.10
CA ILE A 497 46.42 -38.65 -4.83
C ILE A 497 45.65 -37.32 -4.80
N TYR A 498 46.26 -36.25 -5.29
CA TYR A 498 45.62 -34.93 -5.43
C TYR A 498 44.53 -34.95 -6.49
N ASP A 499 44.81 -35.52 -7.67
CA ASP A 499 43.84 -35.61 -8.77
C ASP A 499 42.60 -36.43 -8.36
N CYS A 500 42.81 -37.55 -7.65
CA CYS A 500 41.73 -38.37 -7.11
C CYS A 500 40.92 -37.63 -6.02
N GLY A 501 41.59 -36.90 -5.12
CA GLY A 501 40.92 -36.10 -4.09
C GLY A 501 40.05 -34.99 -4.68
N ASN A 502 40.57 -34.26 -5.66
CA ASN A 502 39.87 -33.17 -6.34
C ASN A 502 38.67 -33.69 -7.15
N ALA A 503 38.80 -34.83 -7.83
CA ALA A 503 37.67 -35.48 -8.53
C ALA A 503 36.55 -35.93 -7.57
N ILE A 504 36.89 -36.34 -6.35
CA ILE A 504 35.90 -36.66 -5.30
C ILE A 504 35.22 -35.38 -4.78
N GLU A 505 35.96 -34.27 -4.64
CA GLU A 505 35.40 -32.97 -4.25
C GLU A 505 34.43 -32.44 -5.32
N GLU A 506 34.80 -32.48 -6.61
CA GLU A 506 33.95 -32.09 -7.74
C GLU A 506 32.66 -32.94 -7.83
N PHE A 507 32.77 -34.26 -7.65
CA PHE A 507 31.61 -35.16 -7.66
C PHE A 507 30.67 -34.89 -6.48
N ALA A 508 31.21 -34.76 -5.27
CA ALA A 508 30.42 -34.51 -4.06
C ALA A 508 29.75 -33.13 -4.09
N THR A 509 30.46 -32.08 -4.52
CA THR A 509 29.90 -30.73 -4.62
C THR A 509 28.82 -30.62 -5.68
N THR A 510 28.97 -31.30 -6.83
CA THR A 510 27.94 -31.34 -7.89
C THR A 510 26.68 -32.08 -7.42
N ILE A 511 26.81 -33.18 -6.67
CA ILE A 511 25.65 -33.87 -6.06
C ILE A 511 24.96 -32.98 -5.02
N LEU A 512 25.69 -32.31 -4.15
CA LEU A 512 25.13 -31.41 -3.14
C LEU A 512 24.39 -30.23 -3.80
N PHE A 513 24.96 -29.60 -4.83
CA PHE A 513 24.28 -28.57 -5.61
C PHE A 513 22.98 -29.08 -6.23
N THR A 514 23.01 -30.26 -6.85
CA THR A 514 21.85 -30.91 -7.48
C THR A 514 20.75 -31.22 -6.46
N SER A 515 21.12 -31.71 -5.28
CA SER A 515 20.18 -32.13 -4.23
C SER A 515 19.60 -31.00 -3.39
N VAL A 516 20.32 -29.87 -3.25
CA VAL A 516 19.94 -28.77 -2.33
C VAL A 516 19.45 -27.53 -3.07
N HIS A 517 20.13 -27.12 -4.14
CA HIS A 517 19.89 -25.81 -4.77
C HIS A 517 19.20 -25.90 -6.13
N ALA A 518 19.49 -26.92 -6.94
CA ALA A 518 19.03 -26.99 -8.32
C ALA A 518 17.49 -27.05 -8.46
N GLY A 519 16.76 -27.46 -7.42
CA GLY A 519 15.29 -27.45 -7.38
C GLY A 519 14.62 -26.07 -7.22
N SER A 520 15.38 -25.03 -6.83
CA SER A 520 14.87 -23.65 -6.68
C SER A 520 14.76 -22.89 -8.02
N VAL A 521 15.46 -23.35 -9.06
CA VAL A 521 15.47 -22.73 -10.39
C VAL A 521 15.02 -23.73 -11.44
N GLU A 522 14.00 -23.34 -12.20
CA GLU A 522 13.41 -24.19 -13.25
C GLU A 522 14.45 -24.60 -14.30
N ASN A 523 14.33 -25.83 -14.80
CA ASN A 523 15.26 -26.50 -15.73
C ASN A 523 16.69 -26.78 -15.19
N ILE A 524 17.19 -26.06 -14.18
CA ILE A 524 18.52 -26.33 -13.59
C ILE A 524 18.55 -27.72 -12.94
N PHE A 525 17.49 -28.14 -12.23
CA PHE A 525 17.38 -29.49 -11.66
C PHE A 525 17.61 -30.60 -12.71
N THR A 526 16.89 -30.53 -13.84
CA THR A 526 16.98 -31.51 -14.92
C THR A 526 18.37 -31.50 -15.58
N ALA A 527 18.94 -30.32 -15.83
CA ALA A 527 20.28 -30.18 -16.39
C ALA A 527 21.35 -30.72 -15.42
N SER A 528 21.22 -30.45 -14.13
CA SER A 528 22.18 -30.91 -13.11
C SER A 528 22.15 -32.43 -12.95
N ILE A 529 20.96 -33.06 -12.96
CA ILE A 529 20.84 -34.52 -13.01
C ILE A 529 21.54 -35.09 -14.24
N PHE A 530 21.37 -34.47 -15.41
CA PHE A 530 22.08 -34.91 -16.63
C PHE A 530 23.61 -34.79 -16.48
N PHE A 531 24.12 -33.66 -15.98
CA PHE A 531 25.56 -33.46 -15.78
C PHE A 531 26.17 -34.31 -14.65
N VAL A 532 25.39 -34.78 -13.66
CA VAL A 532 25.83 -35.79 -12.69
C VAL A 532 25.85 -37.19 -13.30
N THR A 533 24.78 -37.58 -14.00
CA THR A 533 24.57 -38.97 -14.44
C THR A 533 25.32 -39.34 -15.72
N PHE A 534 25.37 -38.45 -16.71
CA PHE A 534 25.97 -38.75 -18.01
C PHE A 534 27.49 -39.00 -17.93
N PRO A 535 28.33 -38.16 -17.28
CA PRO A 535 29.76 -38.43 -17.16
C PRO A 535 30.05 -39.68 -16.32
N PHE A 536 29.24 -39.94 -15.28
CA PHE A 536 29.36 -41.15 -14.47
C PHE A 536 29.12 -42.41 -15.31
N ILE A 537 28.07 -42.44 -16.13
CA ILE A 537 27.76 -43.56 -17.03
C ILE A 537 28.88 -43.77 -18.07
N VAL A 538 29.38 -42.68 -18.68
CA VAL A 538 30.47 -42.76 -19.67
C VAL A 538 31.77 -43.28 -19.05
N ASN A 539 32.18 -42.73 -17.91
CA ASN A 539 33.40 -43.14 -17.21
C ASN A 539 33.30 -44.59 -16.69
N LEU A 540 32.14 -45.00 -16.17
CA LEU A 540 31.88 -46.38 -15.78
C LEU A 540 31.93 -47.33 -16.99
N GLY A 541 31.41 -46.91 -18.14
CA GLY A 541 31.50 -47.65 -19.41
C GLY A 541 32.95 -47.88 -19.85
N PHE A 542 33.79 -46.83 -19.86
CA PHE A 542 35.22 -46.96 -20.16
C PHE A 542 35.94 -47.84 -19.12
N ALA A 543 35.63 -47.71 -17.83
CA ALA A 543 36.21 -48.57 -16.80
C ALA A 543 35.86 -50.06 -17.01
N PHE A 544 34.60 -50.37 -17.35
CA PHE A 544 34.20 -51.73 -17.71
C PHE A 544 34.92 -52.23 -18.97
N ILE A 545 35.06 -51.41 -20.02
CA ILE A 545 35.78 -51.78 -21.24
C ILE A 545 37.26 -52.11 -20.92
N ILE A 546 37.94 -51.29 -20.12
CA ILE A 546 39.34 -51.50 -19.72
C ILE A 546 39.49 -52.76 -18.85
N ILE A 547 38.56 -52.99 -17.91
CA ILE A 547 38.56 -54.19 -17.07
C ILE A 547 38.31 -55.45 -17.92
N ILE A 548 37.40 -55.39 -18.90
CA ILE A 548 37.13 -56.50 -19.83
C ILE A 548 38.32 -56.75 -20.77
N ASP A 549 38.98 -55.70 -21.28
CA ASP A 549 40.20 -55.85 -22.09
C ASP A 549 41.31 -56.53 -21.29
N GLU A 550 41.66 -56.04 -20.10
CA GLU A 550 42.76 -56.63 -19.32
C GLU A 550 42.41 -58.05 -18.77
N LEU A 551 41.14 -58.34 -18.46
CA LEU A 551 40.68 -59.70 -18.12
C LEU A 551 40.74 -60.65 -19.32
N THR A 552 40.22 -60.24 -20.48
CA THR A 552 40.28 -61.08 -21.70
C THR A 552 41.71 -61.25 -22.20
N ARG A 553 42.56 -60.24 -22.06
CA ARG A 553 43.99 -60.27 -22.39
C ARG A 553 44.78 -61.16 -21.44
N THR A 554 44.46 -61.20 -20.16
CA THR A 554 45.08 -62.16 -19.22
C THR A 554 44.62 -63.60 -19.47
N ASP A 555 43.34 -63.85 -19.78
CA ASP A 555 42.86 -65.21 -20.10
C ASP A 555 43.28 -65.67 -21.51
N LEU A 556 43.44 -64.74 -22.47
CA LEU A 556 44.09 -64.99 -23.77
C LEU A 556 45.57 -65.38 -23.57
N LYS A 557 46.31 -64.64 -22.74
CA LYS A 557 47.72 -64.93 -22.41
C LYS A 557 47.87 -66.30 -21.74
N LYS A 558 46.95 -66.64 -20.83
CA LYS A 558 46.86 -67.94 -20.13
C LYS A 558 46.51 -69.08 -21.10
N SER A 559 45.64 -68.82 -22.08
CA SER A 559 45.33 -69.75 -23.16
C SER A 559 46.53 -69.95 -24.10
N LEU A 560 47.25 -68.89 -24.45
CA LEU A 560 48.47 -68.94 -25.26
C LEU A 560 49.59 -69.73 -24.58
N THR A 561 49.78 -69.60 -23.26
CA THR A 561 50.71 -70.47 -22.52
C THR A 561 50.30 -71.95 -22.61
N LYS A 562 48.99 -72.25 -22.51
CA LYS A 562 48.46 -73.62 -22.59
C LYS A 562 48.53 -74.21 -24.00
N VAL A 563 48.40 -73.39 -25.05
CA VAL A 563 48.60 -73.80 -26.45
C VAL A 563 50.08 -74.06 -26.74
N ASN A 564 50.99 -73.22 -26.25
CA ASN A 564 52.44 -73.47 -26.39
C ASN A 564 52.88 -74.74 -25.62
N GLU A 565 52.30 -74.99 -24.44
CA GLU A 565 52.52 -76.22 -23.67
C GLU A 565 52.04 -77.47 -24.43
N LEU A 566 50.92 -77.40 -25.16
CA LEU A 566 50.47 -78.47 -26.05
C LEU A 566 51.36 -78.63 -27.30
N LEU A 567 51.77 -77.53 -27.95
CA LEU A 567 52.63 -77.57 -29.15
C LEU A 567 54.00 -78.20 -28.88
N ASN A 568 54.60 -77.88 -27.73
CA ASN A 568 55.88 -78.44 -27.29
C ASN A 568 55.79 -79.95 -27.02
N ASN A 569 54.64 -80.44 -26.54
CA ASN A 569 54.41 -81.88 -26.35
C ASN A 569 54.18 -82.63 -27.69
N GLU A 570 53.66 -81.96 -28.72
CA GLU A 570 53.44 -82.59 -30.03
C GLU A 570 54.73 -82.72 -30.87
N THR A 571 55.77 -81.96 -30.54
CA THR A 571 57.05 -81.98 -31.27
C THR A 571 57.91 -83.22 -31.00
N ASP A 572 57.76 -83.87 -29.83
CA ASP A 572 58.47 -85.11 -29.51
C ASP A 572 57.83 -86.37 -30.12
N LEU A 573 56.56 -86.32 -30.56
CA LEU A 573 55.85 -87.51 -31.09
C LEU A 573 55.92 -87.70 -32.61
N LYS A 574 56.41 -86.72 -33.38
CA LYS A 574 56.49 -86.81 -34.86
C LYS A 574 57.83 -87.35 -35.36
N LYS A 575 58.29 -88.45 -34.75
CA LYS A 575 59.53 -89.16 -35.11
C LYS A 575 59.44 -90.68 -35.12
N SER A 576 58.23 -91.24 -35.30
CA SER A 576 58.04 -92.66 -35.68
C SER A 576 57.15 -92.80 -36.93
N GLU A 577 57.40 -93.91 -37.63
CA GLU A 577 56.58 -94.62 -38.61
C GLU A 577 55.94 -93.89 -39.82
N LYS A 578 56.33 -94.39 -40.99
CA LYS A 578 55.86 -94.01 -42.33
C LYS A 578 55.65 -95.31 -43.12
N ALA A 579 54.42 -95.81 -43.22
CA ALA A 579 54.13 -97.03 -43.99
C ALA A 579 52.67 -97.13 -44.51
N SER A 580 52.54 -97.59 -45.75
CA SER A 580 51.40 -98.38 -46.30
C SER A 580 50.01 -97.73 -46.53
N ASN A 581 49.76 -97.31 -47.80
CA ASN A 581 48.70 -97.81 -48.72
C ASN A 581 47.17 -97.65 -48.38
N HIS A 582 46.19 -97.51 -49.31
CA HIS A 582 46.16 -97.25 -50.78
C HIS A 582 44.68 -97.21 -51.30
N LEU A 583 44.27 -96.18 -52.09
CA LEU A 583 43.07 -96.13 -53.01
C LEU A 583 41.61 -96.15 -52.41
N GLU A 584 40.49 -95.75 -53.05
CA GLU A 584 40.17 -94.93 -54.26
C GLU A 584 38.65 -94.53 -54.38
N ILE A 585 38.30 -93.54 -55.24
CA ILE A 585 36.97 -93.13 -55.82
C ILE A 585 35.81 -92.81 -54.80
N VAL A 586 34.65 -92.16 -55.09
CA VAL A 586 33.84 -91.87 -56.32
C VAL A 586 33.32 -90.39 -56.32
N SER A 587 32.80 -89.91 -57.45
CA SER A 587 32.00 -88.68 -57.66
C SER A 587 30.54 -88.81 -57.10
N ASP A 588 29.55 -87.90 -57.23
CA ASP A 588 29.22 -86.94 -58.31
C ASP A 588 28.17 -85.83 -57.92
N HIS A 589 27.86 -84.94 -58.89
CA HIS A 589 26.66 -84.09 -59.16
C HIS A 589 25.39 -84.18 -58.26
N ASP A 590 24.47 -83.18 -58.14
CA ASP A 590 24.41 -81.71 -58.42
C ASP A 590 23.10 -81.15 -57.72
N HIS A 591 22.27 -80.13 -58.06
CA HIS A 591 22.07 -79.18 -59.20
C HIS A 591 21.33 -77.87 -58.73
N THR A 592 20.40 -77.32 -59.55
CA THR A 592 19.64 -76.04 -59.47
C THR A 592 18.33 -76.10 -58.62
N GLU A 593 17.40 -75.13 -58.52
CA GLU A 593 17.05 -73.90 -59.31
C GLU A 593 16.21 -72.85 -58.53
N ASP A 594 15.88 -71.71 -59.16
CA ASP A 594 15.08 -70.57 -58.65
C ASP A 594 13.54 -70.82 -58.57
N MET A 595 12.77 -69.94 -57.87
CA MET A 595 11.65 -69.15 -58.46
C MET A 595 10.75 -68.34 -57.45
N LYS A 596 10.91 -67.01 -57.45
CA LYS A 596 9.94 -65.87 -57.39
C LYS A 596 8.49 -65.95 -56.82
N ILE A 597 8.07 -64.78 -56.24
CA ILE A 597 6.71 -64.13 -56.24
C ILE A 597 5.70 -64.75 -55.22
N GLU A 598 4.75 -64.04 -54.55
CA GLU A 598 3.87 -62.89 -54.90
C GLU A 598 3.55 -61.87 -53.76
N VAL A 599 2.56 -60.97 -53.95
CA VAL A 599 2.20 -59.81 -53.09
C VAL A 599 0.67 -59.63 -52.94
N ALA A 600 0.18 -59.40 -51.71
CA ALA A 600 -1.12 -58.77 -51.32
C ALA A 600 -1.21 -58.72 -49.76
N SER A 601 -1.95 -57.86 -49.05
CA SER A 601 -2.93 -56.79 -49.39
C SER A 601 -2.99 -55.68 -48.30
N ASP A 602 -3.58 -54.52 -48.65
CA ASP A 602 -3.96 -53.35 -47.83
C ASP A 602 -5.31 -53.57 -47.08
N PRO A 603 -5.94 -52.61 -46.32
CA PRO A 603 -5.47 -51.32 -45.74
C PRO A 603 -5.91 -51.14 -44.23
N ASP A 604 -5.76 -49.94 -43.63
CA ASP A 604 -6.88 -48.98 -43.32
C ASP A 604 -6.55 -47.87 -42.26
N HIS A 605 -7.32 -46.76 -42.28
CA HIS A 605 -7.53 -45.64 -41.29
C HIS A 605 -6.34 -45.09 -40.45
N THR A 606 -5.83 -43.83 -40.55
CA THR A 606 -6.33 -42.43 -40.61
C THR A 606 -6.41 -41.66 -39.27
N GLU A 607 -5.87 -40.44 -39.28
CA GLU A 607 -6.22 -39.27 -38.42
C GLU A 607 -5.91 -39.37 -36.90
N ASP A 608 -5.74 -38.27 -36.15
CA ASP A 608 -6.07 -36.86 -36.44
C ASP A 608 -4.95 -35.86 -36.00
N LYS A 609 -5.22 -34.55 -36.11
CA LYS A 609 -4.25 -33.44 -36.01
C LYS A 609 -4.46 -32.48 -34.84
#